data_AF-A0A970Y815-F1
#
_entry.id   AF-A0A970Y815-F1
#
_cell.length_a   1.000
_cell.length_b   1.000
_cell.length_c   1.000
_cell.angle_alpha   90.00
_cell.angle_beta   90.00
_cell.angle_gamma   90.00
#
_symmetry.space_group_name_H-M   'P 1'
#
loop_
_entity.id
_entity.type
_entity.pdbx_description
1 polymer ?
#
loop_
_entity_poly.entity_id
_entity_poly.type
_entity_poly.pdbx_seq_one_letter_code
_entity_poly.pdbx_strand_id
1 'polypeptide(L)'
;MEFQRKDYLVRIFQEVGEVLAELAGLRQTRRHERALELLNRAVAGILGLNPELAALLAADSLLTLVDMDPLLDNNHRLLLAELLEAKAEVQDEMQDGCGAASSRELATEVRAQVVG
;
A
#
# COMPACT_ATOMS: atom_id res chain seq x y z
N MET A 1 -27.25 -5.57 9.01
CA MET A 1 -26.15 -4.68 9.43
C MET A 1 -25.32 -4.30 8.21
N GLU A 2 -25.86 -3.49 7.28
CA GLU A 2 -25.12 -3.07 6.06
C GLU A 2 -24.52 -1.66 6.17
N PHE A 3 -24.99 -0.83 7.10
CA PHE A 3 -24.52 0.54 7.29
C PHE A 3 -23.04 0.61 7.74
N GLN A 4 -22.59 -0.29 8.61
CA GLN A 4 -21.21 -0.27 9.12
C GLN A 4 -20.15 -0.56 8.05
N ARG A 5 -20.45 -1.39 7.05
CA ARG A 5 -19.52 -1.68 5.94
C ARG A 5 -19.32 -0.46 5.04
N LYS A 6 -20.40 0.27 4.74
CA LYS A 6 -20.35 1.42 3.85
C LYS A 6 -19.56 2.57 4.48
N ASP A 7 -19.79 2.85 5.76
CA ASP A 7 -19.04 3.89 6.48
C ASP A 7 -17.56 3.53 6.66
N TYR A 8 -17.26 2.24 6.91
CA TYR A 8 -15.89 1.75 7.00
C TYR A 8 -15.12 1.90 5.68
N LEU A 9 -15.74 1.52 4.56
CA LEU A 9 -15.14 1.70 3.24
C LEU A 9 -14.87 3.16 2.92
N VAL A 10 -15.83 4.06 3.21
CA VAL A 10 -15.65 5.50 2.99
C VAL A 10 -14.48 6.05 3.82
N ARG A 11 -14.34 5.61 5.08
CA ARG A 11 -13.21 6.02 5.92
C ARG A 11 -11.86 5.57 5.35
N ILE A 12 -11.78 4.34 4.82
CA ILE A 12 -10.55 3.85 4.19
C ILE A 12 -10.21 4.65 2.93
N PHE A 13 -11.20 4.92 2.07
CA PHE A 13 -10.96 5.75 0.88
C PHE A 13 -10.50 7.17 1.25
N GLN A 14 -11.03 7.75 2.33
CA GLN A 14 -10.58 9.05 2.84
C GLN A 14 -9.14 8.98 3.35
N GLU A 15 -8.81 7.98 4.18
CA GLU A 15 -7.46 7.79 4.71
C GLU A 15 -6.43 7.57 3.58
N VAL A 16 -6.76 6.77 2.56
CA VAL A 16 -5.86 6.58 1.40
C VAL A 16 -5.76 7.85 0.56
N GLY A 17 -6.88 8.58 0.37
CA GLY A 17 -6.87 9.85 -0.34
C GLY A 17 -5.97 10.90 0.31
N GLU A 18 -5.98 10.99 1.65
CA GLU A 18 -5.10 11.86 2.42
C GLU A 18 -3.63 11.44 2.29
N VAL A 19 -3.34 10.13 2.35
CA VAL A 19 -1.99 9.59 2.12
C VAL A 19 -1.46 9.97 0.73
N LEU A 20 -2.27 9.83 -0.31
CA LEU A 20 -1.86 10.17 -1.68
C LEU A 20 -1.62 11.68 -1.85
N ALA A 21 -2.45 12.51 -1.20
CA ALA A 21 -2.27 13.96 -1.22
C ALA A 21 -0.99 14.38 -0.49
N GLU A 22 -0.70 13.81 0.67
CA GLU A 22 0.54 14.07 1.41
C GLU A 22 1.76 13.55 0.64
N LEU A 23 1.66 12.38 0.02
CA LEU A 23 2.71 11.81 -0.84
C LEU A 23 3.09 12.76 -1.97
N ALA A 24 2.11 13.36 -2.66
CA ALA A 24 2.36 14.31 -3.74
C ALA A 24 3.19 15.52 -3.26
N GLY A 25 2.87 16.05 -2.07
CA GLY A 25 3.65 17.12 -1.44
C GLY A 25 5.07 16.69 -1.03
N LEU A 26 5.20 15.47 -0.49
CA LEU A 26 6.51 14.92 -0.08
C LEU A 26 7.43 14.65 -1.28
N ARG A 27 6.89 14.14 -2.40
CA ARG A 27 7.63 13.98 -3.66
C ARG A 27 8.06 15.31 -4.25
N GLN A 28 7.18 16.32 -4.26
CA GLN A 28 7.52 17.66 -4.74
C GLN A 28 8.65 18.30 -3.92
N THR A 29 8.70 18.00 -2.63
CA THR A 29 9.74 18.49 -1.70
C THR A 29 10.97 17.57 -1.60
N ARG A 30 11.04 16.51 -2.42
CA ARG A 30 12.12 15.49 -2.43
C ARG A 30 12.37 14.83 -1.06
N ARG A 31 11.33 14.75 -0.23
CA ARG A 31 11.38 14.10 1.09
C ARG A 31 11.06 12.61 0.94
N HIS A 32 11.86 11.90 0.14
CA HIS A 32 11.58 10.53 -0.28
C HIS A 32 11.54 9.53 0.88
N GLU A 33 12.39 9.69 1.90
CA GLU A 33 12.36 8.86 3.11
C GLU A 33 11.02 8.99 3.86
N ARG A 34 10.53 10.22 4.02
CA ARG A 34 9.24 10.50 4.66
C ARG A 34 8.08 9.94 3.84
N ALA A 35 8.19 10.02 2.51
CA ALA A 35 7.22 9.43 1.60
C ALA A 35 7.17 7.89 1.74
N LEU A 36 8.33 7.23 1.87
CA LEU A 36 8.38 5.79 2.13
C LEU A 36 7.79 5.40 3.49
N GLU A 37 8.09 6.17 4.54
CA GLU A 37 7.49 5.95 5.86
C GLU A 37 5.96 6.04 5.81
N LEU A 38 5.43 7.07 5.13
CA LEU A 38 4.00 7.28 4.94
C LEU A 38 3.36 6.10 4.20
N LEU A 39 3.97 5.66 3.09
CA LEU A 39 3.48 4.54 2.30
C LEU A 39 3.53 3.22 3.07
N ASN A 40 4.60 2.95 3.82
CA ASN A 40 4.70 1.75 4.66
C ASN A 40 3.60 1.73 5.75
N ARG A 41 3.29 2.89 6.35
CA ARG A 41 2.18 2.99 7.31
C ARG A 41 0.82 2.76 6.67
N ALA A 42 0.59 3.29 5.47
CA ALA A 42 -0.66 3.11 4.75
C ALA A 42 -0.87 1.63 4.34
N VAL A 43 0.18 0.98 3.82
CA VAL A 43 0.19 -0.46 3.52
C VAL A 43 -0.11 -1.28 4.78
N ALA A 44 0.52 -0.95 5.90
CA ALA A 44 0.26 -1.62 7.18
C ALA A 44 -1.20 -1.45 7.64
N GLY A 45 -1.74 -0.24 7.50
CA GLY A 45 -3.12 0.08 7.87
C GLY A 45 -4.14 -0.73 7.07
N ILE A 46 -3.94 -0.87 5.76
CA ILE A 46 -4.81 -1.69 4.90
C ILE A 46 -4.74 -3.17 5.29
N LEU A 47 -3.54 -3.67 5.62
CA LEU A 47 -3.33 -5.06 6.02
C LEU A 47 -3.68 -5.33 7.49
N GLY A 48 -4.11 -4.31 8.26
CA GLY A 48 -4.36 -4.44 9.70
C GLY A 48 -3.11 -4.80 10.52
N LEU A 49 -1.91 -4.52 10.00
CA LEU A 49 -0.63 -4.85 10.62
C LEU A 49 -0.09 -3.69 11.46
N ASN A 50 0.77 -4.02 12.43
CA ASN A 50 1.61 -3.02 13.06
C ASN A 50 2.58 -2.44 12.00
N PRO A 51 2.68 -1.10 11.84
CA PRO A 51 3.55 -0.47 10.85
C PRO A 51 5.04 -0.81 10.99
N GLU A 52 5.52 -1.11 12.19
CA GLU A 52 6.90 -1.56 12.41
C GLU A 52 7.13 -2.97 11.85
N LEU A 53 6.12 -3.84 11.95
CA LEU A 53 6.17 -5.19 11.38
C LEU A 53 6.03 -5.13 9.85
N ALA A 54 5.13 -4.30 9.32
CA ALA A 54 4.94 -4.14 7.88
C ALA A 54 6.21 -3.63 7.16
N ALA A 55 6.98 -2.77 7.82
CA ALA A 55 8.26 -2.28 7.28
C ALA A 55 9.35 -3.36 7.24
N LEU A 56 9.24 -4.39 8.06
CA LEU A 56 10.20 -5.50 8.15
C LEU A 56 9.82 -6.71 7.28
N LEU A 57 8.58 -6.75 6.77
CA LEU A 57 8.13 -7.87 5.96
C LEU A 57 8.73 -7.80 4.56
N ALA A 58 9.31 -8.93 4.15
CA ALA A 58 9.72 -9.15 2.77
C ALA A 58 8.48 -9.19 1.86
N ALA A 59 8.69 -8.88 0.58
CA ALA A 59 7.69 -8.88 -0.47
C ALA A 59 6.80 -10.15 -0.42
N ASP A 60 7.42 -11.32 -0.43
CA ASP A 60 6.71 -12.62 -0.42
C ASP A 60 5.83 -12.82 0.82
N SER A 61 6.24 -12.26 1.96
CA SER A 61 5.47 -12.35 3.21
C SER A 61 4.25 -11.42 3.19
N LEU A 62 4.34 -10.26 2.53
CA LEU A 62 3.18 -9.38 2.32
C LEU A 62 2.16 -10.04 1.39
N LEU A 63 2.61 -10.71 0.32
CA LEU A 63 1.73 -11.46 -0.58
C LEU A 63 0.99 -12.58 0.14
N THR A 64 1.70 -13.34 0.97
CA THR A 64 1.09 -14.43 1.74
C THR A 64 -0.01 -13.90 2.68
N LEU A 65 0.19 -12.72 3.28
CA LEU A 65 -0.83 -12.10 4.14
C LEU A 65 -2.04 -11.60 3.34
N VAL A 66 -1.81 -11.05 2.15
CA VAL A 66 -2.88 -10.65 1.23
C VAL A 66 -3.70 -11.87 0.78
N ASP A 67 -3.06 -12.99 0.52
CA ASP A 67 -3.73 -14.26 0.18
C ASP A 67 -4.51 -14.86 1.36
N MET A 68 -3.95 -14.76 2.57
CA MET A 68 -4.53 -15.36 3.76
C MET A 68 -5.67 -14.56 4.39
N ASP A 69 -5.85 -13.28 4.04
CA ASP A 69 -6.91 -12.47 4.62
C ASP A 69 -8.19 -12.48 3.75
N PRO A 70 -9.23 -13.25 4.15
CA PRO A 70 -10.51 -13.28 3.46
C PRO A 70 -11.33 -11.98 3.62
N LEU A 71 -10.88 -11.03 4.44
CA LEU A 71 -11.54 -9.73 4.64
C LEU A 71 -11.02 -8.64 3.70
N LEU A 72 -9.89 -8.85 3.01
CA LEU A 72 -9.42 -7.99 1.94
C LEU A 72 -10.28 -8.18 0.70
N ASP A 73 -11.35 -7.38 0.60
CA ASP A 73 -12.14 -7.31 -0.62
C ASP A 73 -11.32 -6.75 -1.80
N ASN A 74 -11.87 -6.89 -3.00
CA ASN A 74 -11.22 -6.45 -4.24
C ASN A 74 -10.84 -4.97 -4.23
N ASN A 75 -11.58 -4.10 -3.52
CA ASN A 75 -11.24 -2.68 -3.45
C ASN A 75 -10.00 -2.45 -2.59
N HIS A 76 -9.86 -3.15 -1.46
CA HIS A 76 -8.67 -3.05 -0.62
C HIS A 76 -7.44 -3.56 -1.35
N ARG A 77 -7.57 -4.65 -2.12
CA ARG A 77 -6.48 -5.17 -2.96
C ARG A 77 -6.05 -4.17 -4.03
N LEU A 78 -7.01 -3.51 -4.70
CA LEU A 78 -6.69 -2.45 -5.65
C LEU A 78 -5.99 -1.26 -4.97
N LEU A 79 -6.49 -0.78 -3.83
CA LEU A 79 -5.85 0.30 -3.08
C LEU A 79 -4.44 -0.07 -2.62
N LEU A 80 -4.25 -1.30 -2.15
CA LEU A 80 -2.94 -1.81 -1.77
C LEU A 80 -1.98 -1.81 -2.96
N ALA A 81 -2.42 -2.26 -4.13
CA ALA A 81 -1.61 -2.22 -5.33
C ALA A 81 -1.22 -0.80 -5.75
N GLU A 82 -2.13 0.17 -5.67
CA GLU A 82 -1.82 1.58 -5.94
C GLU A 82 -0.76 2.13 -4.97
N LEU A 83 -0.84 1.79 -3.68
CA LEU A 83 0.16 2.21 -2.70
C LEU A 83 1.53 1.54 -2.94
N LEU A 84 1.55 0.28 -3.37
CA LEU A 84 2.77 -0.45 -3.69
C LEU A 84 3.44 0.08 -4.97
N GLU A 85 2.66 0.45 -5.99
CA GLU A 85 3.15 1.15 -7.19
C GLU A 85 3.75 2.50 -6.81
N ALA A 86 3.04 3.30 -6.03
CA ALA A 86 3.54 4.59 -5.57
C ALA A 86 4.83 4.44 -4.73
N LYS A 87 4.94 3.37 -3.93
CA LYS A 87 6.16 3.03 -3.19
C LYS A 87 7.32 2.72 -4.12
N ALA A 88 7.08 1.93 -5.17
CA ALA A 88 8.10 1.65 -6.16
C ALA A 88 8.62 2.91 -6.86
N GLU A 89 7.72 3.83 -7.22
CA GLU A 89 8.11 5.11 -7.83
C GLU A 89 9.03 5.93 -6.91
N VAL A 90 8.70 6.01 -5.61
CA VAL A 90 9.56 6.71 -4.64
C VAL A 90 10.91 6.01 -4.47
N GLN A 91 10.96 4.68 -4.49
CA GLN A 91 12.20 3.92 -4.42
C GLN A 91 13.08 4.13 -5.67
N ASP A 92 12.48 4.18 -6.85
CA ASP A 92 13.18 4.52 -8.09
C ASP A 92 13.75 5.95 -8.04
N GLU A 93 13.00 6.92 -7.52
CA GLU A 93 13.48 8.29 -7.29
C GLU A 93 14.69 8.33 -6.33
N MET A 94 14.74 7.42 -5.37
CA MET A 94 15.86 7.25 -4.42
C MET A 94 17.02 6.41 -4.97
N GLN A 95 16.94 5.93 -6.21
CA GLN A 95 17.90 5.00 -6.83
C GLN A 95 17.97 3.62 -6.12
N ASP A 96 16.94 3.25 -5.36
CA ASP A 96 16.77 1.92 -4.78
C ASP A 96 16.01 1.01 -5.77
N GLY A 97 16.69 0.62 -6.85
CA GLY A 97 16.08 -0.19 -7.91
C GLY A 97 15.68 -1.61 -7.46
N CYS A 98 16.32 -2.13 -6.42
CA CYS A 98 15.99 -3.45 -5.86
C CYS A 98 14.66 -3.39 -5.10
N GLY A 99 14.51 -2.38 -4.22
CA GLY A 99 13.26 -2.12 -3.53
C GLY A 99 12.12 -1.78 -4.49
N ALA A 100 12.39 -0.95 -5.50
CA ALA A 100 11.40 -0.57 -6.50
C ALA A 100 10.87 -1.75 -7.32
N ALA A 101 11.77 -2.64 -7.77
CA ALA A 101 11.39 -3.86 -8.48
C ALA A 101 10.49 -4.75 -7.61
N SER A 102 10.88 -4.94 -6.35
CA SER A 102 10.12 -5.76 -5.40
C SER A 102 8.72 -5.19 -5.16
N SER A 103 8.60 -3.87 -4.95
CA SER A 103 7.30 -3.23 -4.74
C SER A 103 6.40 -3.27 -6.00
N ARG A 104 6.97 -3.17 -7.21
CA ARG A 104 6.21 -3.33 -8.48
C ARG A 104 5.70 -4.74 -8.70
N GLU A 105 6.54 -5.73 -8.41
CA GLU A 105 6.17 -7.14 -8.52
C GLU A 105 4.98 -7.44 -7.62
N LEU A 106 5.03 -6.99 -6.36
CA LEU A 106 3.90 -7.10 -5.43
C LEU A 106 2.64 -6.40 -5.93
N ALA A 107 2.76 -5.16 -6.42
CA ALA A 107 1.60 -4.43 -6.94
C ALA A 107 0.93 -5.19 -8.11
N THR A 108 1.73 -5.78 -8.98
CA THR A 108 1.26 -6.56 -10.14
C THR A 108 0.54 -7.82 -9.69
N GLU A 109 1.15 -8.57 -8.77
CA GLU A 109 0.58 -9.81 -8.24
C GLU A 109 -0.74 -9.55 -7.51
N VAL A 110 -0.79 -8.52 -6.65
CA VAL A 110 -2.02 -8.13 -5.96
C VAL A 110 -3.12 -7.69 -6.94
N ARG A 111 -2.78 -6.97 -8.03
CA ARG A 111 -3.76 -6.63 -9.08
C ARG A 111 -4.26 -7.87 -9.81
N ALA A 112 -3.38 -8.83 -10.12
CA ALA A 112 -3.75 -10.05 -10.83
C ALA A 112 -4.82 -10.85 -10.07
N GLN A 113 -4.76 -10.86 -8.75
CA GLN A 113 -5.74 -11.52 -7.87
C GLN A 113 -7.14 -10.88 -7.88
N VAL A 114 -7.27 -9.63 -8.33
CA VAL A 114 -8.56 -8.93 -8.43
C VAL A 114 -9.24 -9.15 -9.78
N VAL A 115 -8.44 -9.36 -10.84
CA VAL A 115 -8.91 -9.52 -12.23
C VAL A 115 -9.13 -11.01 -12.58
N GLY A 116 -8.69 -11.94 -11.72
CA GLY A 116 -8.82 -13.40 -11.87
C GLY A 116 -10.18 -13.98 -11.54
#